data_AF-A0A8J7WUN2-F1
#
_entry.id   AF-A0A8J7WUN2-F1
#
_cell.length_a   1.000
_cell.length_b   1.000
_cell.length_c   1.000
_cell.angle_alpha   90.00
_cell.angle_beta   90.00
_cell.angle_gamma   90.00
#
_symmetry.space_group_name_H-M   'P 1'
#
loop_
_entity.id
_entity.type
_entity.pdbx_description
1 polymer ?
#
loop_
_entity_poly.entity_id
_entity_poly.type
_entity_poly.pdbx_seq_one_letter_code
_entity_poly.pdbx_strand_id
1 'polypeptide(L)'
;MAFGVRRGGYVGRGAKASARRRAARSLISAVAAVALGTGLFTGGAHAQAAVERGAPPVPRTASVPVSPIVSDYRKPVPMSSRKGAAPVWPVGSADALLAAARSGGGRSARTGAPNAGPAPAPVRAGALPVWIARAAGAGAGGPVGTRVTIAPRAAAGKAGVNGVLMSLARTDGASASAAVHVALSYARFQDAFGGDWDARLALVALPACVLTTPGVAACRAQTPVRFSNDLKARTVEADVTLAGSTRPVARSSATVAGAQSRRAAAPAMVIALTSTTSSDAGGGGGDFTATSLKPSGSWQAGGSADAFTWSYPVPVPAVPGGRAPKVQLAYNSQAQDGLTSSTNNQASNVGDGWSLPQSYIERSYQSCHQNQSPLPQTYDNCWSSNNTLTISLNGSTSTLVKDDTSGAYHPANDGNERVQFKSGAPNGAHNGEYWVVTTTDGTEYYFGQNQLPGFASGDAATNSVWTEPVYATASGQPCYNTTFSSSWCQQAYRWNLDYVVDTHSDAISYWYSTETNYYAMDQGTTAPAASAYTRGGYLRQIKYGQRAGQVYTTTPAGEVSFTVNGRCDTSATGCATSGISGSTSSWPDV
;
A
#
# COMPACT_ATOMS: atom_id res chain seq x y z
N MET A 1 -67.46 -17.53 -46.09
CA MET A 1 -68.89 -17.43 -46.49
C MET A 1 -69.33 -15.97 -46.37
N ALA A 2 -70.43 -15.61 -47.05
CA ALA A 2 -71.33 -14.45 -46.89
C ALA A 2 -71.33 -13.71 -45.54
N PHE A 3 -71.74 -12.43 -45.40
CA PHE A 3 -72.02 -11.27 -46.30
C PHE A 3 -72.15 -10.01 -45.37
N GLY A 4 -72.11 -8.74 -45.78
CA GLY A 4 -71.98 -8.06 -47.08
C GLY A 4 -71.58 -6.57 -46.89
N VAL A 5 -71.17 -5.82 -47.93
CA VAL A 5 -72.00 -4.81 -48.66
C VAL A 5 -72.47 -3.64 -47.76
N ARG A 6 -72.14 -2.35 -47.97
CA ARG A 6 -72.11 -1.56 -49.24
C ARG A 6 -71.10 -0.38 -49.21
N ARG A 7 -70.96 0.35 -50.34
CA ARG A 7 -70.05 1.51 -50.55
C ARG A 7 -70.71 2.88 -50.23
N GLY A 8 -69.87 3.90 -49.98
CA GLY A 8 -70.18 5.33 -50.18
C GLY A 8 -69.99 6.20 -48.92
N GLY A 9 -69.40 7.40 -48.98
CA GLY A 9 -68.83 8.14 -50.12
C GLY A 9 -67.92 9.29 -49.69
N TYR A 10 -67.21 9.90 -50.65
CA TYR A 10 -66.24 11.00 -50.43
C TYR A 10 -66.88 12.38 -50.69
N VAL A 11 -66.12 13.45 -50.42
CA VAL A 11 -66.40 14.89 -50.73
C VAL A 11 -67.42 15.57 -49.78
N GLY A 12 -67.20 16.78 -49.26
CA GLY A 12 -65.99 17.62 -49.28
C GLY A 12 -66.25 19.14 -49.42
N ARG A 13 -65.16 19.93 -49.38
CA ARG A 13 -65.07 21.41 -49.49
C ARG A 13 -65.60 22.21 -48.28
N GLY A 14 -64.88 23.29 -47.94
CA GLY A 14 -65.20 24.20 -46.84
C GLY A 14 -64.01 25.07 -46.42
N ALA A 15 -63.39 25.79 -47.36
CA ALA A 15 -62.15 26.54 -47.14
C ALA A 15 -62.38 27.99 -46.66
N LYS A 16 -61.31 28.60 -46.12
CA LYS A 16 -61.14 29.97 -45.59
C LYS A 16 -61.56 30.15 -44.12
N ALA A 17 -60.94 31.02 -43.30
CA ALA A 17 -59.63 31.68 -43.33
C ALA A 17 -59.44 32.46 -42.01
N SER A 18 -58.25 33.02 -41.76
CA SER A 18 -57.94 34.00 -40.68
C SER A 18 -57.97 33.45 -39.23
N ALA A 19 -57.30 34.03 -38.23
CA ALA A 19 -56.06 34.82 -38.26
C ALA A 19 -55.43 34.97 -36.85
N ARG A 20 -54.09 35.08 -36.81
CA ARG A 20 -53.26 35.86 -35.85
C ARG A 20 -53.27 35.52 -34.33
N ARG A 21 -52.03 35.31 -33.84
CA ARG A 21 -51.43 35.78 -32.55
C ARG A 21 -51.76 34.96 -31.28
N ARG A 22 -50.75 34.29 -30.68
CA ARG A 22 -49.85 34.73 -29.57
C ARG A 22 -50.56 34.64 -28.19
N ALA A 23 -50.21 33.69 -27.31
CA ALA A 23 -49.04 33.68 -26.37
C ALA A 23 -49.37 34.35 -25.01
N ALA A 24 -48.87 33.95 -23.82
CA ALA A 24 -48.08 32.79 -23.35
C ALA A 24 -47.99 32.80 -21.79
N ARG A 25 -47.22 31.86 -21.18
CA ARG A 25 -46.71 31.85 -19.76
C ARG A 25 -47.77 31.51 -18.68
N SER A 26 -47.50 31.03 -17.44
CA SER A 26 -46.35 30.43 -16.69
C SER A 26 -46.87 30.09 -15.24
N LEU A 27 -46.24 29.36 -14.27
CA LEU A 27 -45.02 28.54 -14.08
C LEU A 27 -45.12 27.76 -12.72
N ILE A 28 -44.06 27.02 -12.31
CA ILE A 28 -43.69 26.60 -10.91
C ILE A 28 -44.52 25.48 -10.22
N SER A 29 -44.00 24.57 -9.36
CA SER A 29 -42.70 23.85 -9.23
C SER A 29 -42.74 22.72 -8.16
N ALA A 30 -42.13 21.56 -8.47
CA ALA A 30 -41.28 20.68 -7.62
C ALA A 30 -41.80 19.94 -6.32
N VAL A 31 -40.95 18.96 -5.89
CA VAL A 31 -40.90 18.22 -4.60
C VAL A 31 -41.90 17.04 -4.41
N ALA A 32 -41.58 15.89 -3.78
CA ALA A 32 -40.41 14.99 -3.79
C ALA A 32 -40.74 13.64 -3.09
N ALA A 33 -40.02 12.57 -3.45
CA ALA A 33 -39.76 11.29 -2.74
C ALA A 33 -40.67 10.79 -1.58
N VAL A 34 -41.18 9.55 -1.71
CA VAL A 34 -40.92 8.38 -0.82
C VAL A 34 -41.63 7.14 -1.39
N ALA A 35 -40.90 6.03 -1.52
CA ALA A 35 -41.45 4.69 -1.75
C ALA A 35 -40.53 3.66 -1.10
N LEU A 36 -41.04 2.90 -0.12
CA LEU A 36 -40.28 1.91 0.65
C LEU A 36 -40.57 0.48 0.18
N GLY A 37 -39.56 -0.38 0.27
CA GLY A 37 -39.51 -1.64 -0.49
C GLY A 37 -40.34 -2.81 0.03
N THR A 38 -40.57 -3.74 -0.88
CA THR A 38 -40.95 -5.15 -0.64
C THR A 38 -40.31 -6.00 -1.74
N GLY A 39 -39.62 -7.10 -1.38
CA GLY A 39 -39.07 -8.04 -2.38
C GLY A 39 -37.81 -8.77 -1.93
N LEU A 40 -37.98 -9.88 -1.20
CA LEU A 40 -36.93 -10.85 -0.90
C LEU A 40 -37.49 -12.29 -1.05
N PHE A 41 -36.58 -13.26 -1.13
CA PHE A 41 -36.81 -14.72 -1.15
C PHE A 41 -37.35 -15.35 -2.45
N THR A 42 -36.42 -15.82 -3.28
CA THR A 42 -36.54 -17.08 -4.03
C THR A 42 -35.30 -17.93 -3.71
N GLY A 43 -35.48 -19.11 -3.12
CA GLY A 43 -34.37 -19.95 -2.65
C GLY A 43 -33.72 -20.78 -3.76
N GLY A 44 -32.39 -20.91 -3.74
CA GLY A 44 -31.68 -21.87 -4.56
C GLY A 44 -31.73 -23.28 -3.96
N ALA A 45 -31.98 -24.31 -4.77
CA ALA A 45 -31.95 -25.70 -4.33
C ALA A 45 -30.50 -26.21 -4.19
N HIS A 46 -30.24 -27.01 -3.16
CA HIS A 46 -28.91 -27.56 -2.91
C HIS A 46 -28.55 -28.65 -3.94
N ALA A 47 -27.40 -28.49 -4.61
CA ALA A 47 -26.79 -29.58 -5.37
C ALA A 47 -26.19 -30.63 -4.41
N GLN A 48 -26.40 -31.91 -4.70
CA GLN A 48 -25.90 -33.01 -3.88
C GLN A 48 -24.42 -33.27 -4.18
N ALA A 49 -23.63 -33.59 -3.14
CA ALA A 49 -22.22 -33.88 -3.29
C ALA A 49 -21.98 -35.20 -4.07
N ALA A 50 -21.06 -35.16 -5.03
CA ALA A 50 -20.62 -36.35 -5.76
C ALA A 50 -19.68 -37.20 -4.90
N VAL A 51 -19.77 -38.53 -5.05
CA VAL A 51 -19.02 -39.52 -4.26
C VAL A 51 -17.52 -39.47 -4.55
N GLU A 52 -16.71 -39.54 -3.50
CA GLU A 52 -15.24 -39.63 -3.59
C GLU A 52 -14.79 -40.77 -4.53
N ARG A 53 -13.83 -40.46 -5.41
CA ARG A 53 -13.04 -41.48 -6.12
C ARG A 53 -11.58 -41.27 -5.73
N GLY A 54 -10.99 -42.26 -5.06
CA GLY A 54 -9.62 -42.18 -4.55
C GLY A 54 -8.59 -41.96 -5.66
N ALA A 55 -7.53 -41.20 -5.33
CA ALA A 55 -6.46 -40.89 -6.28
C ALA A 55 -5.68 -42.15 -6.72
N PRO A 56 -5.26 -42.25 -7.99
CA PRO A 56 -4.45 -43.36 -8.48
C PRO A 56 -3.02 -43.31 -7.87
N PRO A 57 -2.38 -44.47 -7.62
CA PRO A 57 -1.05 -44.51 -7.01
C PRO A 57 0.05 -44.08 -7.99
N VAL A 58 1.00 -43.27 -7.50
CA VAL A 58 2.12 -42.75 -8.29
C VAL A 58 3.17 -43.85 -8.54
N PRO A 59 3.65 -44.06 -9.78
CA PRO A 59 4.73 -45.00 -10.08
C PRO A 59 6.05 -44.61 -9.39
N ARG A 60 6.76 -45.60 -8.83
CA ARG A 60 8.11 -45.41 -8.29
C ARG A 60 9.16 -45.77 -9.35
N THR A 61 9.77 -44.76 -9.98
CA THR A 61 10.96 -44.95 -10.81
C THR A 61 12.20 -45.20 -9.95
N ALA A 62 13.12 -46.04 -10.43
CA ALA A 62 14.40 -46.30 -9.76
C ALA A 62 15.39 -45.15 -9.98
N SER A 63 16.13 -44.75 -8.95
CA SER A 63 17.15 -43.72 -9.05
C SER A 63 18.34 -44.16 -9.90
N VAL A 64 18.77 -43.30 -10.82
CA VAL A 64 20.02 -43.48 -11.58
C VAL A 64 21.22 -43.23 -10.65
N PRO A 65 22.29 -44.04 -10.71
CA PRO A 65 23.51 -43.78 -9.94
C PRO A 65 24.16 -42.45 -10.35
N VAL A 66 24.51 -41.62 -9.37
CA VAL A 66 25.22 -40.34 -9.59
C VAL A 66 26.60 -40.37 -8.93
N SER A 67 27.60 -39.85 -9.64
CA SER A 67 28.95 -39.65 -9.08
C SER A 67 28.99 -38.40 -8.20
N PRO A 68 29.71 -38.40 -7.05
CA PRO A 68 29.85 -37.21 -6.23
C PRO A 68 30.60 -36.09 -6.98
N ILE A 69 29.94 -34.96 -7.19
CA ILE A 69 30.65 -33.72 -7.55
C ILE A 69 31.36 -33.21 -6.30
N VAL A 70 32.70 -33.24 -6.31
CA VAL A 70 33.50 -32.66 -5.23
C VAL A 70 33.37 -31.14 -5.31
N SER A 71 32.51 -30.58 -4.46
CA SER A 71 32.28 -29.14 -4.40
C SER A 71 33.54 -28.42 -3.92
N ASP A 72 34.11 -27.55 -4.76
CA ASP A 72 35.22 -26.66 -4.41
C ASP A 72 34.70 -25.47 -3.57
N TYR A 73 34.04 -25.80 -2.46
CA TYR A 73 33.36 -24.87 -1.57
C TYR A 73 34.39 -24.08 -0.77
N ARG A 74 34.83 -22.94 -1.33
CA ARG A 74 35.57 -21.91 -0.61
C ARG A 74 34.73 -21.44 0.56
N LYS A 75 34.99 -22.02 1.73
CA LYS A 75 34.31 -21.78 3.00
C LYS A 75 34.17 -20.26 3.19
N PRO A 76 32.95 -19.69 3.19
CA PRO A 76 32.77 -18.26 3.39
C PRO A 76 33.47 -17.85 4.68
N VAL A 77 34.25 -16.76 4.64
CA VAL A 77 34.90 -16.21 5.83
C VAL A 77 33.78 -15.95 6.85
N PRO A 78 33.77 -16.63 8.01
CA PRO A 78 32.67 -16.49 8.94
C PRO A 78 32.56 -15.02 9.35
N MET A 79 31.38 -14.41 9.14
CA MET A 79 31.12 -13.07 9.66
C MET A 79 31.44 -13.08 11.15
N SER A 80 32.27 -12.12 11.58
CA SER A 80 32.77 -12.09 12.94
C SER A 80 31.59 -11.96 13.90
N SER A 81 31.30 -13.03 14.63
CA SER A 81 30.17 -13.07 15.55
C SER A 81 30.40 -12.02 16.65
N ARG A 82 29.77 -10.85 16.53
CA ARG A 82 29.84 -9.78 17.52
C ARG A 82 29.08 -10.21 18.78
N LYS A 83 29.76 -10.99 19.61
CA LYS A 83 29.30 -11.32 20.97
C LYS A 83 29.28 -10.00 21.76
N GLY A 84 28.06 -9.51 22.04
CA GLY A 84 27.87 -8.39 22.95
C GLY A 84 28.45 -8.70 24.32
N ALA A 85 28.74 -7.65 25.10
CA ALA A 85 29.19 -7.84 26.47
C ALA A 85 28.07 -8.46 27.31
N ALA A 86 28.40 -9.39 28.22
CA ALA A 86 27.40 -9.98 29.12
C ALA A 86 26.73 -8.87 29.96
N PRO A 87 25.38 -8.76 29.96
CA PRO A 87 24.70 -7.60 30.52
C PRO A 87 24.77 -7.56 32.05
N VAL A 88 25.33 -6.47 32.58
CA VAL A 88 25.46 -6.23 34.02
C VAL A 88 24.29 -5.38 34.51
N TRP A 89 23.25 -6.05 35.01
CA TRP A 89 22.06 -5.41 35.55
C TRP A 89 22.33 -4.68 36.89
N PRO A 90 21.89 -3.43 37.06
CA PRO A 90 22.00 -2.72 38.34
C PRO A 90 21.01 -3.28 39.37
N VAL A 91 21.38 -3.18 40.65
CA VAL A 91 20.56 -3.55 41.82
C VAL A 91 21.06 -2.80 43.05
N GLY A 92 20.18 -2.52 44.02
CA GLY A 92 20.54 -1.93 45.32
C GLY A 92 19.77 -0.65 45.63
N SER A 93 20.12 0.02 46.73
CA SER A 93 19.49 1.26 47.18
C SER A 93 20.55 2.31 47.52
N ALA A 94 20.30 3.56 47.15
CA ALA A 94 21.15 4.70 47.48
C ALA A 94 20.33 5.99 47.59
N ASP A 95 20.82 6.95 48.38
CA ASP A 95 20.24 8.30 48.46
C ASP A 95 21.03 9.27 47.56
N ALA A 96 20.31 10.17 46.89
CA ALA A 96 20.85 11.33 46.19
C ALA A 96 20.29 12.61 46.83
N LEU A 97 21.15 13.56 47.17
CA LEU A 97 20.77 14.83 47.79
C LEU A 97 21.08 15.99 46.86
N LEU A 98 20.04 16.57 46.25
CA LEU A 98 20.16 17.81 45.50
C LEU A 98 20.24 19.01 46.45
N ALA A 99 21.26 19.84 46.25
CA ALA A 99 21.40 21.12 46.94
C ALA A 99 20.22 22.06 46.65
N ALA A 100 19.97 23.00 47.56
CA ALA A 100 18.96 24.06 47.38
C ALA A 100 19.29 24.92 46.15
N ALA A 101 18.29 25.22 45.32
CA ALA A 101 18.46 26.15 44.21
C ALA A 101 18.45 27.59 44.73
N ARG A 102 19.57 28.30 44.59
CA ARG A 102 19.68 29.72 44.95
C ARG A 102 18.93 30.56 43.91
N SER A 103 18.01 31.40 44.36
CA SER A 103 17.51 32.54 43.59
C SER A 103 18.64 33.53 43.35
N GLY A 104 18.85 33.96 42.10
CA GLY A 104 19.76 35.06 41.81
C GLY A 104 19.24 36.35 42.43
N GLY A 105 20.15 37.17 42.97
CA GLY A 105 19.82 38.47 43.58
C GLY A 105 19.48 39.55 42.54
N GLY A 106 18.41 39.36 41.77
CA GLY A 106 17.96 40.31 40.77
C GLY A 106 16.68 39.84 40.05
N ARG A 107 15.83 40.80 39.66
CA ARG A 107 14.70 40.59 38.74
C ARG A 107 15.16 40.85 37.32
N SER A 108 14.63 40.10 36.34
CA SER A 108 14.83 40.40 34.92
C SER A 108 14.05 41.67 34.54
N ALA A 109 14.77 42.69 34.08
CA ALA A 109 14.19 43.97 33.66
C ALA A 109 13.26 43.89 32.44
N ARG A 110 13.21 42.75 31.73
CA ARG A 110 12.31 42.51 30.58
C ARG A 110 11.05 41.70 30.90
N THR A 111 10.99 41.01 32.05
CA THR A 111 9.89 40.07 32.34
C THR A 111 9.37 40.10 33.79
N GLY A 112 10.01 40.83 34.70
CA GLY A 112 9.62 40.90 36.12
C GLY A 112 9.90 39.61 36.93
N ALA A 113 10.19 38.50 36.25
CA ALA A 113 10.55 37.22 36.87
C ALA A 113 11.86 37.32 37.68
N PRO A 114 12.00 36.54 38.78
CA PRO A 114 13.28 36.40 39.47
C PRO A 114 14.29 35.68 38.59
N ASN A 115 15.54 36.14 38.56
CA ASN A 115 16.60 35.44 37.85
C ASN A 115 16.88 34.10 38.54
N ALA A 116 16.63 32.99 37.85
CA ALA A 116 17.10 31.68 38.29
C ALA A 116 18.64 31.68 38.26
N GLY A 117 19.28 31.29 39.37
CA GLY A 117 20.71 31.00 39.37
C GLY A 117 21.00 29.74 38.53
N PRO A 118 22.28 29.47 38.20
CA PRO A 118 22.65 28.23 37.53
C PRO A 118 22.15 27.03 38.32
N ALA A 119 21.48 26.09 37.64
CA ALA A 119 20.93 24.90 38.26
C ALA A 119 22.04 24.05 38.90
N PRO A 120 21.81 23.44 40.08
CA PRO A 120 22.78 22.52 40.68
C PRO A 120 23.02 21.31 39.76
N ALA A 121 24.27 20.90 39.63
CA ALA A 121 24.67 19.78 38.76
C ALA A 121 23.97 18.45 39.17
N PRO A 122 23.75 17.51 38.22
CA PRO A 122 23.13 16.21 38.49
C PRO A 122 23.91 15.41 39.55
N VAL A 123 23.18 14.87 40.53
CA VAL A 123 23.75 14.10 41.65
C VAL A 123 23.49 12.61 41.41
N ARG A 124 24.56 11.81 41.40
CA ARG A 124 24.47 10.35 41.23
C ARG A 124 23.95 9.67 42.51
N ALA A 125 23.06 8.70 42.36
CA ALA A 125 22.56 7.87 43.47
C ALA A 125 23.61 6.83 43.91
N GLY A 126 24.65 7.30 44.60
CA GLY A 126 25.74 6.47 45.12
C GLY A 126 26.42 5.64 44.02
N ALA A 127 26.34 4.32 44.15
CA ALA A 127 26.91 3.37 43.19
C ALA A 127 26.03 3.11 41.95
N LEU A 128 24.73 3.43 41.99
CA LEU A 128 23.74 3.10 40.95
C LEU A 128 23.95 3.95 39.67
N PRO A 129 23.61 3.44 38.48
CA PRO A 129 23.69 4.18 37.21
C PRO A 129 22.50 5.16 37.04
N VAL A 130 22.08 5.81 38.13
CA VAL A 130 20.99 6.78 38.15
C VAL A 130 21.51 8.13 38.67
N TRP A 131 21.15 9.19 37.96
CA TRP A 131 21.41 10.57 38.33
C TRP A 131 20.09 11.31 38.54
N ILE A 132 20.05 12.15 39.56
CA ILE A 132 18.90 12.99 39.91
C ILE A 132 19.31 14.45 39.73
N ALA A 133 18.53 15.23 38.99
CA ALA A 133 18.67 16.67 38.81
C ALA A 133 17.33 17.38 39.05
N ARG A 134 17.29 18.71 38.95
CA ARG A 134 16.01 19.45 39.00
C ARG A 134 15.36 19.43 37.63
N ALA A 135 14.04 19.18 37.60
CA ALA A 135 13.26 19.23 36.36
C ALA A 135 13.35 20.61 35.69
N ALA A 136 13.24 20.66 34.36
CA ALA A 136 13.33 21.92 33.62
C ALA A 136 12.17 22.86 34.02
N GLY A 137 12.49 24.14 34.29
CA GLY A 137 11.50 25.11 34.76
C GLY A 137 11.09 24.98 36.23
N ALA A 138 11.61 24.02 37.00
CA ALA A 138 11.40 23.97 38.44
C ALA A 138 12.01 25.21 39.14
N GLY A 139 11.17 25.96 39.85
CA GLY A 139 11.57 27.21 40.52
C GLY A 139 12.58 27.03 41.66
N ALA A 140 13.06 28.17 42.18
CA ALA A 140 13.94 28.20 43.35
C ALA A 140 13.29 27.50 44.55
N GLY A 141 14.05 26.69 45.29
CA GLY A 141 13.50 25.85 46.35
C GLY A 141 14.56 25.09 47.14
N GLY A 142 14.14 24.57 48.30
CA GLY A 142 14.98 23.85 49.25
C GLY A 142 15.63 22.58 48.67
N PRO A 143 16.53 21.94 49.44
CA PRO A 143 17.19 20.71 48.99
C PRO A 143 16.15 19.60 48.76
N VAL A 144 16.44 18.70 47.82
CA VAL A 144 15.58 17.54 47.52
C VAL A 144 16.37 16.27 47.77
N GLY A 145 15.96 15.50 48.77
CA GLY A 145 16.52 14.20 49.08
C GLY A 145 15.69 13.11 48.44
N THR A 146 16.29 12.29 47.58
CA THR A 146 15.62 11.20 46.85
C THR A 146 16.34 9.88 47.11
N ARG A 147 15.63 8.90 47.66
CA ARG A 147 16.06 7.51 47.66
C ARG A 147 15.74 6.88 46.32
N VAL A 148 16.75 6.27 45.70
CA VAL A 148 16.63 5.42 44.51
C VAL A 148 16.85 3.98 44.94
N THR A 149 15.91 3.09 44.63
CA THR A 149 16.05 1.65 44.86
C THR A 149 15.80 0.90 43.56
N ILE A 150 16.77 0.14 43.08
CA ILE A 150 16.64 -0.74 41.91
C ILE A 150 16.43 -2.18 42.38
N ALA A 151 15.34 -2.78 41.95
CA ALA A 151 14.94 -4.14 42.31
C ALA A 151 15.80 -5.20 41.59
N PRO A 152 16.05 -6.38 42.19
CA PRO A 152 16.75 -7.47 41.52
C PRO A 152 16.04 -7.91 40.23
N ARG A 153 16.79 -8.33 39.21
CA ARG A 153 16.25 -8.73 37.89
C ARG A 153 15.13 -9.79 37.97
N ALA A 154 15.19 -10.70 38.94
CA ALA A 154 14.13 -11.69 39.18
C ALA A 154 12.81 -11.08 39.70
N ALA A 155 12.86 -9.97 40.43
CA ALA A 155 11.66 -9.23 40.85
C ALA A 155 11.07 -8.43 39.68
N ALA A 156 11.92 -7.79 38.85
CA ALA A 156 11.49 -7.16 37.61
C ALA A 156 10.81 -8.17 36.66
N GLY A 157 11.37 -9.38 36.50
CA GLY A 157 10.75 -10.47 35.76
C GLY A 157 9.38 -10.88 36.29
N LYS A 158 9.22 -11.03 37.62
CA LYS A 158 7.91 -11.32 38.25
C LYS A 158 6.87 -10.21 38.02
N ALA A 159 7.32 -8.96 37.89
CA ALA A 159 6.49 -7.81 37.55
C ALA A 159 6.11 -7.71 36.05
N GLY A 160 6.65 -8.58 35.19
CA GLY A 160 6.48 -8.49 33.74
C GLY A 160 7.37 -7.44 33.06
N VAL A 161 8.39 -6.92 33.75
CA VAL A 161 9.28 -5.87 33.25
C VAL A 161 10.49 -6.50 32.56
N ASN A 162 10.67 -6.24 31.27
CA ASN A 162 11.82 -6.70 30.48
C ASN A 162 12.94 -5.65 30.43
N GLY A 163 13.36 -5.22 31.62
CA GLY A 163 14.46 -4.30 31.85
C GLY A 163 14.68 -4.04 33.34
N VAL A 164 14.81 -2.76 33.72
CA VAL A 164 15.08 -2.32 35.10
C VAL A 164 13.77 -1.90 35.77
N LEU A 165 13.54 -2.35 37.00
CA LEU A 165 12.44 -1.88 37.85
C LEU A 165 13.03 -1.09 39.02
N MET A 166 12.60 0.16 39.22
CA MET A 166 13.10 1.04 40.28
C MET A 166 11.98 1.75 41.03
N SER A 167 12.26 2.21 42.25
CA SER A 167 11.40 3.09 43.02
C SER A 167 12.13 4.33 43.51
N LEU A 168 11.40 5.44 43.56
CA LEU A 168 11.87 6.77 43.91
C LEU A 168 11.01 7.33 45.05
N ALA A 169 11.62 7.71 46.18
CA ALA A 169 10.92 8.26 47.34
C ALA A 169 11.67 9.43 47.96
N ARG A 170 10.94 10.45 48.46
CA ARG A 170 11.56 11.57 49.18
C ARG A 170 12.08 11.15 50.55
N THR A 171 13.30 11.59 50.88
CA THR A 171 13.96 11.38 52.19
C THR A 171 14.19 12.65 52.99
N ASP A 172 14.07 13.83 52.35
CA ASP A 172 14.14 15.14 53.02
C ASP A 172 13.06 15.32 54.11
N GLY A 173 11.85 14.78 53.88
CA GLY A 173 10.71 14.91 54.78
C GLY A 173 9.86 16.16 54.57
N ALA A 174 9.92 16.77 53.38
CA ALA A 174 9.02 17.86 53.00
C ALA A 174 7.62 17.34 52.64
N SER A 175 6.58 18.11 52.95
CA SER A 175 5.17 17.77 52.70
C SER A 175 4.66 18.12 51.29
N ALA A 176 5.31 19.07 50.61
CA ALA A 176 5.03 19.37 49.21
C ALA A 176 5.59 18.28 48.27
N SER A 177 5.09 18.19 47.05
CA SER A 177 5.73 17.42 45.98
C SER A 177 7.04 18.09 45.51
N ALA A 178 7.83 17.38 44.71
CA ALA A 178 8.99 17.94 44.00
C ALA A 178 9.12 17.29 42.62
N ALA A 179 9.23 18.12 41.58
CA ALA A 179 9.62 17.67 40.24
C ALA A 179 11.15 17.50 40.18
N VAL A 180 11.60 16.31 39.82
CA VAL A 180 13.01 15.97 39.63
C VAL A 180 13.21 15.36 38.26
N HIS A 181 14.34 15.67 37.66
CA HIS A 181 14.82 15.03 36.44
C HIS A 181 15.58 13.76 36.83
N VAL A 182 15.34 12.65 36.14
CA VAL A 182 15.92 11.33 36.43
C VAL A 182 16.54 10.76 35.16
N ALA A 183 17.84 10.53 35.19
CA ALA A 183 18.60 9.95 34.09
C ALA A 183 19.15 8.57 34.50
N LEU A 184 18.83 7.53 33.74
CA LEU A 184 19.25 6.15 33.95
C LEU A 184 20.13 5.69 32.77
N SER A 185 21.42 5.48 33.03
CA SER A 185 22.33 4.97 32.01
C SER A 185 22.23 3.45 31.89
N TYR A 186 22.03 2.97 30.67
CA TYR A 186 21.90 1.56 30.33
C TYR A 186 23.14 0.96 29.65
N ALA A 187 24.24 1.73 29.53
CA ALA A 187 25.47 1.34 28.83
C ALA A 187 26.13 0.01 29.29
N ARG A 188 25.77 -0.51 30.47
CA ARG A 188 26.25 -1.81 31.01
C ARG A 188 25.34 -3.00 30.69
N PHE A 189 24.15 -2.77 30.15
CA PHE A 189 23.15 -3.79 29.80
C PHE A 189 22.43 -3.49 28.47
N GLN A 190 22.97 -2.59 27.64
CA GLN A 190 22.46 -2.25 26.31
C GLN A 190 22.28 -3.50 25.40
N ASP A 191 23.24 -4.42 25.42
CA ASP A 191 23.28 -5.63 24.58
C ASP A 191 22.53 -6.81 25.25
N ALA A 192 21.63 -6.54 26.22
CA ALA A 192 20.94 -7.58 26.98
C ALA A 192 19.92 -8.40 26.19
N PHE A 193 19.42 -7.85 25.09
CA PHE A 193 18.52 -8.50 24.14
C PHE A 193 18.86 -8.04 22.71
N GLY A 194 18.54 -8.86 21.71
CA GLY A 194 18.78 -8.53 20.29
C GLY A 194 17.70 -7.65 19.65
N GLY A 195 17.97 -7.23 18.41
CA GLY A 195 17.06 -6.41 17.61
C GLY A 195 16.87 -5.01 18.21
N ASP A 196 17.98 -4.27 18.36
CA ASP A 196 18.00 -2.85 18.78
C ASP A 196 17.11 -2.57 20.01
N TRP A 197 17.26 -3.42 21.03
CA TRP A 197 16.48 -3.37 22.27
C TRP A 197 16.67 -2.05 23.01
N ASP A 198 17.89 -1.49 22.95
CA ASP A 198 18.25 -0.19 23.50
C ASP A 198 17.57 0.98 22.78
N ALA A 199 17.34 0.86 21.46
CA ALA A 199 16.56 1.82 20.69
C ALA A 199 15.05 1.80 21.01
N ARG A 200 14.54 0.67 21.54
CA ARG A 200 13.12 0.45 21.87
C ARG A 200 12.78 0.64 23.35
N LEU A 201 13.71 1.17 24.14
CA LEU A 201 13.50 1.43 25.56
C LEU A 201 12.46 2.53 25.80
N ALA A 202 11.51 2.24 26.68
CA ALA A 202 10.53 3.18 27.18
C ALA A 202 10.48 3.19 28.70
N LEU A 203 10.03 4.32 29.25
CA LEU A 203 9.83 4.53 30.68
C LEU A 203 8.34 4.50 31.02
N VAL A 204 7.96 3.66 31.98
CA VAL A 204 6.56 3.49 32.41
C VAL A 204 6.45 3.52 33.93
N ALA A 205 5.38 4.09 34.46
CA ALA A 205 5.03 4.04 35.88
C ALA A 205 4.14 2.83 36.17
N LEU A 206 4.30 2.24 37.35
CA LEU A 206 3.50 1.11 37.83
C LEU A 206 2.92 1.40 39.22
N PRO A 207 1.74 0.82 39.57
CA PRO A 207 1.22 0.85 40.94
C PRO A 207 2.21 0.27 41.95
N ALA A 208 2.33 0.90 43.12
CA ALA A 208 3.28 0.49 44.16
C ALA A 208 3.12 -0.97 44.62
N CYS A 209 1.92 -1.55 44.50
CA CYS A 209 1.66 -2.95 44.79
C CYS A 209 2.41 -3.94 43.88
N VAL A 210 3.06 -3.49 42.80
CA VAL A 210 3.95 -4.35 42.00
C VAL A 210 5.16 -4.83 42.78
N LEU A 211 5.59 -4.09 43.82
CA LEU A 211 6.74 -4.47 44.66
C LEU A 211 6.40 -5.57 45.67
N THR A 212 5.12 -5.77 46.00
CA THR A 212 4.64 -6.72 47.02
C THR A 212 3.84 -7.87 46.44
N THR A 213 2.98 -7.59 45.45
CA THR A 213 2.04 -8.53 44.83
C THR A 213 2.17 -8.52 43.29
N PRO A 214 3.38 -8.75 42.73
CA PRO A 214 3.62 -8.68 41.28
C PRO A 214 2.86 -9.73 40.44
N GLY A 215 2.19 -10.70 41.07
CA GLY A 215 1.32 -11.67 40.37
C GLY A 215 -0.03 -11.10 39.94
N VAL A 216 -0.49 -9.99 40.53
CA VAL A 216 -1.80 -9.40 40.27
C VAL A 216 -1.75 -8.52 39.03
N ALA A 217 -2.61 -8.78 38.03
CA ALA A 217 -2.63 -8.03 36.77
C ALA A 217 -2.80 -6.52 36.96
N ALA A 218 -3.65 -6.08 37.89
CA ALA A 218 -3.83 -4.66 38.22
C ALA A 218 -2.54 -3.98 38.74
N CYS A 219 -1.65 -4.72 39.41
CA CYS A 219 -0.34 -4.20 39.83
C CYS A 219 0.67 -4.13 38.68
N ARG A 220 0.40 -4.78 37.54
CA ARG A 220 1.22 -4.70 36.32
C ARG A 220 0.70 -3.65 35.32
N ALA A 221 -0.35 -2.92 35.63
CA ALA A 221 -0.87 -1.85 34.77
C ALA A 221 0.23 -0.78 34.55
N GLN A 222 0.67 -0.61 33.30
CA GLN A 222 1.72 0.34 32.95
C GLN A 222 1.09 1.65 32.48
N THR A 223 1.53 2.77 33.06
CA THR A 223 1.19 4.11 32.57
C THR A 223 2.43 4.71 31.89
N PRO A 224 2.36 5.10 30.60
CA PRO A 224 3.49 5.74 29.93
C PRO A 224 3.98 6.99 30.67
N VAL A 225 5.29 7.09 30.87
CA VAL A 225 5.95 8.33 31.35
C VAL A 225 6.55 9.02 30.14
N ARG A 226 6.58 10.36 30.10
CA ARG A 226 7.29 11.09 29.05
C ARG A 226 8.80 11.01 29.31
N PHE A 227 9.54 10.43 28.37
CA PHE A 227 11.00 10.28 28.46
C PHE A 227 11.69 10.78 27.17
N SER A 228 13.02 10.85 27.22
CA SER A 228 13.93 10.92 26.08
C SER A 228 14.92 9.74 26.16
N ASN A 229 15.42 9.26 25.02
CA ASN A 229 16.37 8.15 24.94
C ASN A 229 17.56 8.55 24.05
N ASP A 230 18.69 8.91 24.65
CA ASP A 230 19.91 9.22 23.91
C ASP A 230 20.72 7.93 23.69
N LEU A 231 20.68 7.41 22.45
CA LEU A 231 21.39 6.20 22.04
C LEU A 231 22.92 6.35 22.03
N LYS A 232 23.43 7.59 21.94
CA LYS A 232 24.86 7.92 21.94
C LYS A 232 25.39 8.05 23.37
N ALA A 233 24.67 8.72 24.25
CA ALA A 233 24.95 8.79 25.69
C ALA A 233 24.48 7.53 26.47
N ARG A 234 23.71 6.66 25.82
CA ARG A 234 23.18 5.39 26.34
C ARG A 234 22.42 5.58 27.66
N THR A 235 21.51 6.55 27.65
CA THR A 235 20.81 7.05 28.83
C THR A 235 19.36 7.39 28.49
N VAL A 236 18.43 6.91 29.33
CA VAL A 236 17.01 7.29 29.29
C VAL A 236 16.71 8.29 30.39
N GLU A 237 16.04 9.38 30.03
CA GLU A 237 15.86 10.57 30.87
C GLU A 237 14.38 10.98 30.96
N ALA A 238 13.89 11.35 32.13
CA ALA A 238 12.52 11.82 32.33
C ALA A 238 12.36 12.78 33.52
N ASP A 239 11.45 13.75 33.39
CA ASP A 239 10.99 14.58 34.50
C ASP A 239 9.83 13.89 35.23
N VAL A 240 9.96 13.68 36.54
CA VAL A 240 8.98 12.97 37.38
C VAL A 240 8.66 13.74 38.65
N THR A 241 7.41 13.66 39.10
CA THR A 241 6.96 14.36 40.33
C THR A 241 6.91 13.39 41.50
N LEU A 242 7.82 13.55 42.46
CA LEU A 242 7.83 12.80 43.71
C LEU A 242 6.87 13.44 44.72
N ALA A 243 6.03 12.62 45.32
CA ALA A 243 5.09 13.04 46.35
C ALA A 243 5.82 13.46 47.66
N GLY A 244 5.22 14.40 48.38
CA GLY A 244 5.67 14.78 49.72
C GLY A 244 5.35 13.72 50.77
N SER A 245 6.04 13.77 51.92
CA SER A 245 5.70 12.94 53.07
C SER A 245 4.40 13.42 53.72
N THR A 246 3.34 12.62 53.62
CA THR A 246 2.05 12.88 54.28
C THR A 246 2.17 12.63 55.78
N ARG A 247 2.32 13.71 56.57
CA ARG A 247 2.25 13.63 58.03
C ARG A 247 0.77 13.57 58.46
N PRO A 248 0.32 12.57 59.25
CA PRO A 248 -1.00 12.60 59.83
C PRO A 248 -1.18 13.85 60.70
N VAL A 249 -2.21 14.65 60.43
CA VAL A 249 -2.56 15.82 61.27
C VAL A 249 -3.51 15.37 62.37
N ALA A 250 -2.99 14.55 63.28
CA ALA A 250 -3.70 14.17 64.50
C ALA A 250 -3.71 15.37 65.47
N ARG A 251 -4.77 16.19 65.42
CA ARG A 251 -5.11 17.13 66.49
C ARG A 251 -5.84 16.37 67.61
N SER A 252 -5.08 15.67 68.45
CA SER A 252 -5.58 15.05 69.68
C SER A 252 -4.62 15.33 70.83
N SER A 253 -5.10 16.04 71.85
CA SER A 253 -4.31 16.40 73.04
C SER A 253 -4.25 15.22 74.01
N ALA A 254 -3.18 14.43 73.98
CA ALA A 254 -2.88 13.42 75.00
C ALA A 254 -1.36 13.23 75.15
N THR A 255 -0.86 13.41 76.38
CA THR A 255 0.56 13.18 76.71
C THR A 255 0.83 11.71 77.02
N VAL A 256 1.54 11.03 76.12
CA VAL A 256 2.24 9.77 76.42
C VAL A 256 3.66 9.87 75.87
N ALA A 257 4.66 9.73 76.73
CA ALA A 257 6.07 9.71 76.33
C ALA A 257 6.48 8.30 75.86
N GLY A 258 7.47 8.22 74.96
CA GLY A 258 8.11 6.93 74.62
C GLY A 258 7.66 6.25 73.33
N ALA A 259 7.35 7.00 72.26
CA ALA A 259 7.21 6.44 70.91
C ALA A 259 8.28 7.00 69.97
N GLN A 260 9.18 6.15 69.44
CA GLN A 260 10.10 6.53 68.38
C GLN A 260 9.30 6.96 67.15
N SER A 261 9.43 8.23 66.76
CA SER A 261 8.72 8.80 65.61
C SER A 261 9.26 8.22 64.29
N ARG A 262 8.74 7.06 63.88
CA ARG A 262 8.86 6.55 62.51
C ARG A 262 8.27 7.62 61.58
N ARG A 263 9.14 8.42 60.94
CA ARG A 263 8.73 9.33 59.85
C ARG A 263 7.94 8.49 58.85
N ALA A 264 6.71 8.90 58.56
CA ALA A 264 5.94 8.29 57.47
C ALA A 264 6.75 8.45 56.18
N ALA A 265 7.17 7.33 55.59
CA ALA A 265 7.92 7.35 54.35
C ALA A 265 7.04 8.00 53.27
N ALA A 266 7.62 8.91 52.48
CA ALA A 266 6.91 9.46 51.33
C ALA A 266 6.56 8.30 50.38
N PRO A 267 5.33 8.25 49.82
CA PRO A 267 4.91 7.14 48.97
C PRO A 267 5.81 7.06 47.74
N ALA A 268 6.41 5.90 47.53
CA ALA A 268 7.40 5.71 46.48
C ALA A 268 6.73 5.62 45.11
N MET A 269 7.18 6.45 44.16
CA MET A 269 6.84 6.30 42.75
C MET A 269 7.61 5.10 42.20
N VAL A 270 6.92 4.14 41.57
CA VAL A 270 7.55 2.96 40.96
C VAL A 270 7.58 3.14 39.45
N ILE A 271 8.76 2.95 38.87
CA ILE A 271 9.06 3.18 37.45
C ILE A 271 9.81 1.97 36.89
N ALA A 272 9.46 1.54 35.70
CA ALA A 272 10.21 0.57 34.93
C ALA A 272 10.79 1.18 33.66
N LEU A 273 12.03 0.81 33.37
CA LEU A 273 12.64 0.88 32.04
C LEU A 273 12.40 -0.48 31.38
N THR A 274 11.67 -0.52 30.27
CA THR A 274 11.32 -1.76 29.55
C THR A 274 11.31 -1.50 28.05
N SER A 275 11.59 -2.51 27.23
CA SER A 275 11.39 -2.38 25.78
C SER A 275 9.90 -2.37 25.42
N THR A 276 9.54 -1.52 24.47
CA THR A 276 8.25 -1.54 23.76
C THR A 276 8.33 -2.43 22.51
N THR A 277 7.16 -2.77 21.98
CA THR A 277 7.03 -3.46 20.68
C THR A 277 7.03 -2.50 19.51
N SER A 278 6.42 -1.31 19.63
CA SER A 278 6.40 -0.31 18.55
C SER A 278 7.63 0.61 18.56
N SER A 279 7.88 1.26 17.42
CA SER A 279 8.99 2.20 17.20
C SER A 279 8.67 3.65 17.58
N ASP A 280 7.46 3.94 18.10
CA ASP A 280 6.99 5.27 18.52
C ASP A 280 7.89 5.93 19.59
N ALA A 281 8.71 5.12 20.27
CA ALA A 281 9.75 5.57 21.20
C ALA A 281 10.90 6.38 20.54
N GLY A 282 10.90 6.52 19.21
CA GLY A 282 11.85 7.35 18.45
C GLY A 282 13.12 6.62 17.99
N GLY A 283 13.23 5.32 18.23
CA GLY A 283 14.34 4.48 17.78
C GLY A 283 14.06 3.85 16.42
N GLY A 284 15.00 4.01 15.46
CA GLY A 284 14.90 3.44 14.10
C GLY A 284 15.05 1.92 13.99
N GLY A 285 14.96 1.17 15.10
CA GLY A 285 15.25 -0.26 15.21
C GLY A 285 14.15 -1.22 14.72
N GLY A 286 13.12 -0.72 14.05
CA GLY A 286 11.99 -1.50 13.54
C GLY A 286 10.82 -1.69 14.52
N ASP A 287 9.70 -2.16 13.99
CA ASP A 287 8.47 -2.48 14.72
C ASP A 287 8.38 -4.00 14.98
N PHE A 288 7.96 -4.36 16.18
CA PHE A 288 7.81 -5.71 16.71
C PHE A 288 6.42 -5.93 17.33
N THR A 289 5.43 -5.13 16.96
CA THR A 289 4.01 -5.38 17.27
C THR A 289 3.52 -6.66 16.58
N ALA A 290 2.30 -7.10 16.91
CA ALA A 290 1.72 -8.34 16.39
C ALA A 290 1.32 -8.29 14.89
N THR A 291 1.71 -7.23 14.17
CA THR A 291 1.56 -7.10 12.73
C THR A 291 2.91 -6.73 12.09
N SER A 292 3.23 -7.36 10.97
CA SER A 292 4.43 -7.04 10.17
C SER A 292 4.18 -5.93 9.13
N LEU A 293 2.97 -5.34 9.12
CA LEU A 293 2.57 -4.29 8.19
C LEU A 293 3.34 -2.98 8.46
N LYS A 294 4.25 -2.63 7.56
CA LYS A 294 4.97 -1.35 7.59
C LYS A 294 3.98 -0.18 7.40
N PRO A 295 4.15 0.98 8.09
CA PRO A 295 3.26 2.14 7.96
C PRO A 295 3.15 2.79 6.57
N SER A 296 3.92 2.34 5.57
CA SER A 296 3.99 2.92 4.23
C SER A 296 2.96 2.37 3.24
N GLY A 297 2.07 1.46 3.65
CA GLY A 297 1.04 0.87 2.80
C GLY A 297 -0.35 0.98 3.41
N SER A 298 -1.30 1.50 2.65
CA SER A 298 -2.71 1.57 3.06
C SER A 298 -3.40 0.23 2.85
N TRP A 299 -4.20 -0.21 3.81
CA TRP A 299 -4.95 -1.48 3.77
C TRP A 299 -6.44 -1.26 4.02
N GLN A 300 -7.26 -2.13 3.43
CA GLN A 300 -8.69 -2.24 3.75
C GLN A 300 -9.09 -3.73 3.79
N ALA A 301 -9.94 -4.07 4.75
CA ALA A 301 -10.66 -5.35 4.80
C ALA A 301 -12.13 -5.07 5.10
N GLY A 302 -13.04 -5.98 4.74
CA GLY A 302 -14.47 -5.86 5.07
C GLY A 302 -15.21 -4.71 4.40
N GLY A 303 -14.81 -4.31 3.19
CA GLY A 303 -15.67 -3.51 2.30
C GLY A 303 -16.84 -4.34 1.75
N SER A 304 -17.73 -3.75 0.94
CA SER A 304 -18.91 -4.46 0.39
C SER A 304 -18.61 -5.68 -0.50
N ALA A 305 -17.35 -5.88 -0.88
CA ALA A 305 -16.86 -7.06 -1.59
C ALA A 305 -16.26 -8.14 -0.67
N ASP A 306 -15.99 -7.84 0.61
CA ASP A 306 -15.25 -8.66 1.59
C ASP A 306 -13.80 -9.04 1.21
N ALA A 307 -13.23 -8.37 0.20
CA ALA A 307 -11.81 -8.50 -0.16
C ALA A 307 -10.88 -7.91 0.92
N PHE A 308 -9.72 -8.56 1.12
CA PHE A 308 -8.55 -7.89 1.69
C PHE A 308 -7.78 -7.20 0.57
N THR A 309 -7.57 -5.88 0.69
CA THR A 309 -6.81 -5.09 -0.28
C THR A 309 -5.68 -4.31 0.37
N TRP A 310 -4.58 -4.16 -0.36
CA TRP A 310 -3.39 -3.42 0.08
C TRP A 310 -2.79 -2.64 -1.06
N SER A 311 -2.26 -1.45 -0.79
CA SER A 311 -1.55 -0.63 -1.79
C SER A 311 -0.24 -0.10 -1.26
N TYR A 312 0.80 -0.24 -2.08
CA TYR A 312 2.13 0.30 -1.85
C TYR A 312 2.48 1.31 -2.94
N PRO A 313 2.47 2.62 -2.66
CA PRO A 313 2.99 3.61 -3.59
C PRO A 313 4.49 3.40 -3.74
N VAL A 314 4.97 3.38 -4.98
CA VAL A 314 6.41 3.46 -5.28
C VAL A 314 6.72 4.95 -5.45
N PRO A 315 7.38 5.62 -4.49
CA PRO A 315 7.63 7.05 -4.58
C PRO A 315 8.62 7.35 -5.70
N VAL A 316 8.20 8.21 -6.62
CA VAL A 316 9.03 8.69 -7.73
C VAL A 316 9.61 10.08 -7.40
N PRO A 317 10.84 10.40 -7.85
CA PRO A 317 11.38 11.75 -7.79
C PRO A 317 10.42 12.84 -8.32
N ALA A 318 10.46 14.02 -7.72
CA ALA A 318 9.75 15.18 -8.24
C ALA A 318 10.51 15.80 -9.43
N VAL A 319 9.77 16.30 -10.42
CA VAL A 319 10.30 16.95 -11.63
C VAL A 319 9.75 18.37 -11.79
N PRO A 320 10.40 19.25 -12.58
CA PRO A 320 9.79 20.49 -13.05
C PRO A 320 8.41 20.24 -13.69
N GLY A 321 7.49 21.20 -13.54
CA GLY A 321 6.08 21.03 -13.91
C GLY A 321 5.25 20.20 -12.91
N GLY A 322 5.88 19.36 -12.10
CA GLY A 322 5.21 18.50 -11.11
C GLY A 322 4.52 17.26 -11.72
N ARG A 323 4.56 17.09 -13.04
CA ARG A 323 3.93 16.00 -13.77
C ARG A 323 4.71 14.68 -13.63
N ALA A 324 4.45 13.96 -12.54
CA ALA A 324 5.06 12.66 -12.22
C ALA A 324 4.04 11.50 -12.30
N PRO A 325 4.47 10.28 -12.68
CA PRO A 325 3.59 9.11 -12.80
C PRO A 325 3.22 8.51 -11.43
N LYS A 326 1.96 8.12 -11.25
CA LYS A 326 1.52 7.35 -10.07
C LYS A 326 1.88 5.87 -10.26
N VAL A 327 3.00 5.43 -9.69
CA VAL A 327 3.37 4.01 -9.65
C VAL A 327 2.97 3.40 -8.31
N GLN A 328 2.26 2.28 -8.34
CA GLN A 328 1.87 1.54 -7.13
C GLN A 328 1.79 0.04 -7.40
N LEU A 329 2.13 -0.77 -6.40
CA LEU A 329 1.70 -2.16 -6.34
C LEU A 329 0.33 -2.21 -5.62
N ALA A 330 -0.58 -3.04 -6.12
CA ALA A 330 -1.89 -3.24 -5.52
C ALA A 330 -2.18 -4.75 -5.38
N TYR A 331 -2.54 -5.17 -4.16
CA TYR A 331 -2.94 -6.54 -3.85
C TYR A 331 -4.45 -6.61 -3.61
N ASN A 332 -5.07 -7.70 -4.06
CA ASN A 332 -6.45 -8.06 -3.76
C ASN A 332 -6.53 -9.59 -3.55
N SER A 333 -7.04 -10.05 -2.40
CA SER A 333 -7.23 -11.48 -2.14
C SER A 333 -8.13 -12.16 -3.18
N GLN A 334 -9.15 -11.44 -3.67
CA GLN A 334 -10.12 -11.96 -4.64
C GLN A 334 -9.58 -12.10 -6.07
N ALA A 335 -8.31 -11.73 -6.32
CA ALA A 335 -7.62 -12.13 -7.54
C ALA A 335 -7.06 -13.57 -7.46
N GLN A 336 -7.10 -14.22 -6.29
CA GLN A 336 -6.84 -15.65 -6.09
C GLN A 336 -8.14 -16.45 -5.90
N ASP A 337 -9.13 -15.87 -5.23
CA ASP A 337 -10.38 -16.54 -4.87
C ASP A 337 -11.18 -16.94 -6.14
N GLY A 338 -11.27 -18.24 -6.41
CA GLY A 338 -11.97 -18.78 -7.58
C GLY A 338 -11.07 -19.20 -8.75
N LEU A 339 -9.74 -19.08 -8.64
CA LEU A 339 -8.84 -19.72 -9.61
C LEU A 339 -9.01 -21.25 -9.59
N THR A 340 -9.30 -21.82 -10.75
CA THR A 340 -9.55 -23.24 -10.99
C THR A 340 -8.73 -23.73 -12.19
N SER A 341 -8.63 -25.05 -12.39
CA SER A 341 -8.02 -25.63 -13.59
C SER A 341 -8.78 -25.33 -14.89
N SER A 342 -9.98 -24.74 -14.80
CA SER A 342 -10.81 -24.25 -15.90
C SER A 342 -10.64 -22.76 -16.21
N THR A 343 -9.84 -22.02 -15.43
CA THR A 343 -9.52 -20.60 -15.64
C THR A 343 -8.05 -20.42 -15.97
N ASN A 344 -7.69 -19.37 -16.72
CA ASN A 344 -6.30 -18.98 -16.86
C ASN A 344 -5.76 -18.53 -15.47
N ASN A 345 -4.95 -19.38 -14.85
CA ASN A 345 -4.40 -19.21 -13.52
C ASN A 345 -2.98 -18.60 -13.53
N GLN A 346 -2.55 -18.03 -14.65
CA GLN A 346 -1.25 -17.36 -14.74
C GLN A 346 -1.24 -16.07 -13.91
N ALA A 347 -0.41 -16.11 -12.88
CA ALA A 347 -0.14 -15.00 -11.97
C ALA A 347 0.45 -13.78 -12.70
N SER A 348 0.23 -12.58 -12.17
CA SER A 348 0.73 -11.36 -12.82
C SER A 348 2.25 -11.28 -12.84
N ASN A 349 2.78 -10.36 -13.65
CA ASN A 349 4.22 -10.02 -13.70
C ASN A 349 4.80 -9.49 -12.37
N VAL A 350 3.95 -9.16 -11.38
CA VAL A 350 4.35 -8.79 -10.01
C VAL A 350 3.87 -9.79 -8.94
N GLY A 351 3.29 -10.92 -9.34
CA GLY A 351 2.98 -12.06 -8.48
C GLY A 351 1.50 -12.30 -8.17
N ASP A 352 1.28 -13.28 -7.29
CA ASP A 352 -0.01 -13.89 -6.93
C ASP A 352 -0.91 -12.95 -6.13
N GLY A 353 -2.11 -12.65 -6.64
CA GLY A 353 -3.01 -11.63 -6.08
C GLY A 353 -2.50 -10.19 -6.20
N TRP A 354 -1.30 -9.98 -6.77
CA TRP A 354 -0.69 -8.67 -6.98
C TRP A 354 -0.94 -8.15 -8.39
N SER A 355 -0.95 -6.83 -8.51
CA SER A 355 -1.05 -6.11 -9.78
C SER A 355 -0.18 -4.85 -9.77
N LEU A 356 0.28 -4.47 -10.95
CA LEU A 356 0.81 -3.14 -11.27
C LEU A 356 -0.25 -2.47 -12.15
N PRO A 357 -1.15 -1.63 -11.60
CA PRO A 357 -2.26 -1.07 -12.35
C PRO A 357 -1.77 -0.21 -13.53
N GLN A 358 -2.34 -0.46 -14.71
CA GLN A 358 -2.03 0.25 -15.95
C GLN A 358 -3.32 0.81 -16.55
N SER A 359 -3.22 1.94 -17.23
CA SER A 359 -4.33 2.49 -18.02
C SER A 359 -4.24 1.95 -19.45
N TYR A 360 -5.38 1.57 -20.02
CA TYR A 360 -5.49 0.96 -21.35
C TYR A 360 -6.91 1.13 -21.89
N ILE A 361 -7.07 0.97 -23.21
CA ILE A 361 -8.35 0.66 -23.85
C ILE A 361 -8.24 -0.74 -24.45
N GLU A 362 -9.28 -1.55 -24.33
CA GLU A 362 -9.32 -2.95 -24.78
C GLU A 362 -10.60 -3.20 -25.57
N ARG A 363 -10.54 -4.01 -26.63
CA ARG A 363 -11.68 -4.45 -27.44
C ARG A 363 -11.80 -5.97 -27.35
N SER A 364 -12.91 -6.47 -26.83
CA SER A 364 -13.22 -7.90 -26.83
C SER A 364 -13.63 -8.35 -28.24
N TYR A 365 -13.16 -9.51 -28.68
CA TYR A 365 -13.69 -10.22 -29.85
C TYR A 365 -14.47 -11.47 -29.41
N GLN A 366 -15.41 -11.91 -30.25
CA GLN A 366 -16.09 -13.21 -30.09
C GLN A 366 -15.44 -14.24 -31.02
N SER A 367 -15.48 -15.53 -30.67
CA SER A 367 -14.96 -16.55 -31.59
C SER A 367 -15.87 -16.73 -32.81
N CYS A 368 -15.33 -17.22 -33.93
CA CYS A 368 -16.12 -17.43 -35.15
C CYS A 368 -17.25 -18.46 -34.97
N HIS A 369 -17.05 -19.46 -34.10
CA HIS A 369 -18.08 -20.40 -33.62
C HIS A 369 -19.22 -19.73 -32.80
N GLN A 370 -19.01 -18.54 -32.25
CA GLN A 370 -20.07 -17.76 -31.58
C GLN A 370 -20.80 -16.81 -32.55
N ASN A 371 -20.34 -16.70 -33.80
CA ASN A 371 -20.89 -15.79 -34.80
C ASN A 371 -21.94 -16.49 -35.70
N GLN A 372 -22.84 -15.73 -36.32
CA GLN A 372 -24.02 -16.29 -36.98
C GLN A 372 -23.68 -16.98 -38.31
N SER A 373 -24.03 -18.26 -38.41
CA SER A 373 -23.93 -19.10 -39.62
C SER A 373 -24.68 -18.49 -40.82
N PRO A 374 -24.22 -18.63 -42.08
CA PRO A 374 -23.19 -19.55 -42.58
C PRO A 374 -21.76 -18.98 -42.57
N LEU A 375 -20.94 -19.48 -41.65
CA LEU A 375 -19.52 -19.15 -41.48
C LEU A 375 -18.76 -20.41 -41.01
N PRO A 376 -17.48 -20.59 -41.37
CA PRO A 376 -16.63 -21.60 -40.74
C PRO A 376 -16.64 -21.45 -39.21
N GLN A 377 -17.02 -22.52 -38.51
CA GLN A 377 -17.20 -22.53 -37.06
C GLN A 377 -15.86 -22.80 -36.36
N THR A 378 -14.93 -21.86 -36.53
CA THR A 378 -13.58 -21.94 -35.96
C THR A 378 -13.50 -21.28 -34.58
N TYR A 379 -12.44 -21.55 -33.84
CA TYR A 379 -12.16 -20.90 -32.55
C TYR A 379 -11.29 -19.64 -32.70
N ASP A 380 -11.01 -19.19 -33.94
CA ASP A 380 -10.39 -17.89 -34.21
C ASP A 380 -11.27 -16.75 -33.70
N ASN A 381 -10.66 -15.60 -33.39
CA ASN A 381 -11.40 -14.39 -33.07
C ASN A 381 -12.01 -13.80 -34.35
N CYS A 382 -13.27 -13.38 -34.25
CA CYS A 382 -14.10 -12.88 -35.33
C CYS A 382 -14.66 -11.50 -35.00
N TRP A 383 -14.83 -10.66 -36.03
CA TRP A 383 -15.51 -9.38 -35.91
C TRP A 383 -17.02 -9.57 -35.70
N SER A 384 -17.56 -8.89 -34.69
CA SER A 384 -18.95 -9.01 -34.26
C SER A 384 -19.53 -7.65 -33.86
N SER A 385 -20.85 -7.49 -33.93
CA SER A 385 -21.55 -6.34 -33.33
C SER A 385 -21.47 -6.32 -31.81
N ASN A 386 -21.12 -7.45 -31.19
CA ASN A 386 -20.97 -7.59 -29.73
C ASN A 386 -19.56 -7.22 -29.24
N ASN A 387 -18.66 -6.75 -30.14
CA ASN A 387 -17.31 -6.34 -29.80
C ASN A 387 -17.34 -5.14 -28.84
N THR A 388 -17.15 -5.41 -27.54
CA THR A 388 -17.21 -4.40 -26.48
C THR A 388 -15.88 -3.70 -26.33
N LEU A 389 -15.89 -2.37 -26.28
CA LEU A 389 -14.73 -1.55 -25.93
C LEU A 389 -14.78 -1.18 -24.44
N THR A 390 -13.66 -1.31 -23.74
CA THR A 390 -13.52 -1.00 -22.32
C THR A 390 -12.32 -0.10 -22.11
N ILE A 391 -12.51 1.03 -21.41
CA ILE A 391 -11.44 1.91 -20.94
C ILE A 391 -11.11 1.61 -19.47
N SER A 392 -9.82 1.56 -19.17
CA SER A 392 -9.22 1.63 -17.84
C SER A 392 -8.35 2.89 -17.78
N LEU A 393 -8.72 3.86 -16.93
CA LEU A 393 -8.00 5.13 -16.78
C LEU A 393 -8.00 5.57 -15.32
N ASN A 394 -6.83 5.95 -14.80
CA ASN A 394 -6.63 6.47 -13.44
C ASN A 394 -7.15 5.56 -12.30
N GLY A 395 -7.38 4.27 -12.58
CA GLY A 395 -7.94 3.30 -11.63
C GLY A 395 -9.47 3.14 -11.67
N SER A 396 -10.15 3.79 -12.63
CA SER A 396 -11.56 3.56 -12.94
C SER A 396 -11.71 2.81 -14.27
N THR A 397 -12.74 1.97 -14.38
CA THR A 397 -13.01 1.15 -15.57
C THR A 397 -14.45 1.38 -16.04
N SER A 398 -14.65 1.52 -17.36
CA SER A 398 -15.97 1.67 -17.97
C SER A 398 -15.99 1.08 -19.38
N THR A 399 -17.16 0.61 -19.83
CA THR A 399 -17.43 0.38 -21.25
C THR A 399 -17.43 1.72 -22.00
N LEU A 400 -16.92 1.73 -23.24
CA LEU A 400 -17.06 2.84 -24.18
C LEU A 400 -18.25 2.55 -25.12
N VAL A 401 -19.27 3.40 -25.05
CA VAL A 401 -20.42 3.39 -25.95
C VAL A 401 -20.16 4.37 -27.10
N LYS A 402 -20.60 4.04 -28.31
CA LYS A 402 -20.57 4.94 -29.45
C LYS A 402 -21.93 5.62 -29.62
N ASP A 403 -21.94 6.92 -29.85
CA ASP A 403 -23.14 7.62 -30.34
C ASP A 403 -23.27 7.38 -31.86
N ASP A 404 -24.36 6.73 -32.28
CA ASP A 404 -24.66 6.47 -33.69
C ASP A 404 -24.92 7.75 -34.51
N THR A 405 -25.21 8.87 -33.86
CA THR A 405 -25.52 10.16 -34.51
C THR A 405 -24.26 10.99 -34.77
N SER A 406 -23.44 11.25 -33.75
CA SER A 406 -22.21 12.03 -33.89
C SER A 406 -20.98 11.19 -34.26
N GLY A 407 -21.04 9.88 -34.07
CA GLY A 407 -19.91 8.97 -34.20
C GLY A 407 -18.88 9.04 -33.07
N ALA A 408 -19.11 9.87 -32.05
CA ALA A 408 -18.24 10.02 -30.87
C ALA A 408 -18.33 8.79 -29.94
N TYR A 409 -17.34 8.64 -29.06
CA TYR A 409 -17.33 7.62 -28.02
C TYR A 409 -17.45 8.28 -26.64
N HIS A 410 -18.18 7.63 -25.75
CA HIS A 410 -18.49 8.09 -24.40
C HIS A 410 -18.34 6.93 -23.40
N PRO A 411 -17.69 7.13 -22.23
CA PRO A 411 -17.74 6.15 -21.15
C PRO A 411 -19.17 5.98 -20.64
N ALA A 412 -19.65 4.75 -20.48
CA ALA A 412 -20.99 4.43 -19.96
C ALA A 412 -21.28 4.93 -18.53
N ASN A 413 -20.27 5.43 -17.82
CA ASN A 413 -20.38 6.09 -16.52
C ASN A 413 -20.31 7.63 -16.59
N ASP A 414 -20.22 8.22 -17.79
CA ASP A 414 -20.22 9.66 -18.08
C ASP A 414 -19.31 10.51 -17.16
N GLY A 415 -18.02 10.16 -17.08
CA GLY A 415 -17.00 10.92 -16.34
C GLY A 415 -16.68 12.32 -16.91
N ASN A 416 -17.36 12.73 -17.98
CA ASN A 416 -17.18 13.98 -18.73
C ASN A 416 -15.84 14.06 -19.51
N GLU A 417 -15.14 12.95 -19.70
CA GLU A 417 -13.99 12.86 -20.60
C GLU A 417 -14.42 12.88 -22.07
N ARG A 418 -13.62 13.53 -22.91
CA ARG A 418 -13.77 13.55 -24.36
C ARG A 418 -12.93 12.44 -24.97
N VAL A 419 -13.56 11.30 -25.30
CA VAL A 419 -12.90 10.16 -25.93
C VAL A 419 -12.92 10.30 -27.46
N GLN A 420 -11.74 10.22 -28.07
CA GLN A 420 -11.56 10.27 -29.52
C GLN A 420 -10.94 8.97 -30.04
N PHE A 421 -11.65 8.30 -30.93
CA PHE A 421 -11.06 7.31 -31.83
C PHE A 421 -10.27 8.01 -32.94
N LYS A 422 -9.11 7.44 -33.32
CA LYS A 422 -8.19 7.97 -34.34
C LYS A 422 -7.61 6.82 -35.16
N SER A 423 -7.02 7.16 -36.30
CA SER A 423 -6.35 6.22 -37.21
C SER A 423 -5.07 6.86 -37.79
N GLY A 424 -4.26 6.05 -38.47
CA GLY A 424 -3.01 6.47 -39.13
C GLY A 424 -1.75 6.39 -38.27
N ALA A 425 -1.81 5.85 -37.04
CA ALA A 425 -0.62 5.62 -36.24
C ALA A 425 0.19 4.41 -36.75
N PRO A 426 1.53 4.49 -36.89
CA PRO A 426 2.38 3.37 -37.26
C PRO A 426 2.57 2.42 -36.06
N ASN A 427 1.52 1.66 -35.73
CA ASN A 427 1.42 0.84 -34.51
C ASN A 427 1.09 -0.64 -34.74
N GLY A 428 1.03 -1.10 -35.99
CA GLY A 428 0.76 -2.49 -36.36
C GLY A 428 -0.72 -2.89 -36.39
N ALA A 429 -1.62 -2.10 -35.81
CA ALA A 429 -3.06 -2.32 -35.93
C ALA A 429 -3.57 -2.02 -37.35
N HIS A 430 -4.66 -2.66 -37.75
CA HIS A 430 -5.42 -2.27 -38.93
C HIS A 430 -5.70 -0.75 -38.94
N ASN A 431 -5.47 -0.10 -40.08
CA ASN A 431 -5.55 1.36 -40.28
C ASN A 431 -4.77 2.24 -39.28
N GLY A 432 -3.90 1.66 -38.45
CA GLY A 432 -3.22 2.41 -37.39
C GLY A 432 -4.17 2.98 -36.33
N GLU A 433 -5.20 2.22 -35.92
CA GLU A 433 -6.16 2.63 -34.89
C GLU A 433 -5.47 3.02 -33.57
N TYR A 434 -5.83 4.17 -32.99
CA TYR A 434 -5.39 4.61 -31.66
C TYR A 434 -6.44 5.52 -30.99
N TRP A 435 -6.25 5.88 -29.73
CA TRP A 435 -7.20 6.70 -28.96
C TRP A 435 -6.54 7.91 -28.31
N VAL A 436 -7.34 8.97 -28.13
CA VAL A 436 -7.00 10.14 -27.29
C VAL A 436 -8.16 10.44 -26.37
N VAL A 437 -7.91 10.54 -25.07
CA VAL A 437 -8.92 10.85 -24.03
C VAL A 437 -8.53 12.15 -23.36
N THR A 438 -9.35 13.19 -23.50
CA THR A 438 -9.14 14.46 -22.79
C THR A 438 -9.98 14.48 -21.52
N THR A 439 -9.36 14.59 -20.34
CA THR A 439 -10.05 14.76 -19.05
C THR A 439 -10.45 16.23 -18.82
N THR A 440 -11.30 16.47 -17.82
CA THR A 440 -11.89 17.79 -17.53
C THR A 440 -10.90 18.85 -17.04
N ASP A 441 -9.69 18.46 -16.64
CA ASP A 441 -8.55 19.33 -16.33
C ASP A 441 -7.78 19.80 -17.59
N GLY A 442 -8.11 19.24 -18.76
CA GLY A 442 -7.40 19.48 -20.02
C GLY A 442 -6.18 18.58 -20.25
N THR A 443 -5.90 17.59 -19.39
CA THR A 443 -4.90 16.56 -19.71
C THR A 443 -5.38 15.72 -20.89
N GLU A 444 -4.49 15.46 -21.86
CA GLU A 444 -4.70 14.46 -22.91
C GLU A 444 -3.93 13.16 -22.59
N TYR A 445 -4.65 12.03 -22.64
CA TYR A 445 -4.13 10.67 -22.49
C TYR A 445 -4.23 9.94 -23.83
N TYR A 446 -3.09 9.56 -24.39
CA TYR A 446 -2.96 8.87 -25.67
C TYR A 446 -2.74 7.37 -25.42
N PHE A 447 -3.48 6.54 -26.15
CA PHE A 447 -3.39 5.08 -26.05
C PHE A 447 -3.07 4.51 -27.43
N GLY A 448 -1.91 3.87 -27.55
CA GLY A 448 -1.51 3.19 -28.77
C GLY A 448 -0.97 4.07 -29.88
N GLN A 449 -0.47 5.28 -29.59
CA GLN A 449 0.10 6.17 -30.61
C GLN A 449 1.41 5.59 -31.21
N ASN A 450 2.14 4.82 -30.43
CA ASN A 450 3.33 4.01 -30.74
C ASN A 450 4.60 4.78 -31.16
N GLN A 451 4.48 5.71 -32.09
CA GLN A 451 5.53 6.68 -32.44
C GLN A 451 5.04 8.06 -31.99
N LEU A 452 5.68 8.58 -30.93
CA LEU A 452 5.20 9.77 -30.24
C LEU A 452 5.67 11.05 -30.98
N PRO A 453 5.08 12.23 -30.69
CA PRO A 453 5.52 13.48 -31.30
C PRO A 453 7.03 13.72 -31.11
N GLY A 454 7.72 13.93 -32.24
CA GLY A 454 9.18 14.06 -32.30
C GLY A 454 9.96 12.82 -32.77
N PHE A 455 9.28 11.69 -33.04
CA PHE A 455 9.91 10.46 -33.55
C PHE A 455 10.62 10.65 -34.90
N ALA A 456 11.82 10.08 -35.03
CA ALA A 456 12.61 10.02 -36.26
C ALA A 456 12.97 8.57 -36.64
N SER A 457 13.39 8.36 -37.90
CA SER A 457 13.80 7.03 -38.38
C SER A 457 15.03 6.52 -37.60
N GLY A 458 14.84 5.43 -36.86
CA GLY A 458 15.86 4.83 -35.98
C GLY A 458 15.53 4.95 -34.49
N ASP A 459 14.55 5.78 -34.11
CA ASP A 459 14.02 5.81 -32.75
C ASP A 459 13.28 4.51 -32.39
N ALA A 460 13.25 4.19 -31.10
CA ALA A 460 12.41 3.13 -30.57
C ALA A 460 10.93 3.55 -30.57
N ALA A 461 10.03 2.63 -30.87
CA ALA A 461 8.60 2.79 -30.60
C ALA A 461 8.28 2.48 -29.13
N THR A 462 7.10 2.91 -28.65
CA THR A 462 6.62 2.55 -27.31
C THR A 462 6.12 1.11 -27.22
N ASN A 463 5.80 0.46 -28.35
CA ASN A 463 5.23 -0.89 -28.46
C ASN A 463 3.92 -1.06 -27.65
N SER A 464 3.10 0.00 -27.65
CA SER A 464 1.95 0.18 -26.77
C SER A 464 0.69 -0.56 -27.20
N VAL A 465 0.63 -1.03 -28.46
CA VAL A 465 -0.52 -1.74 -29.02
C VAL A 465 -0.25 -3.24 -29.06
N TRP A 466 -1.24 -4.02 -28.65
CA TRP A 466 -1.24 -5.48 -28.74
C TRP A 466 -2.24 -5.90 -29.82
N THR A 467 -1.76 -6.64 -30.82
CA THR A 467 -2.56 -7.07 -31.98
C THR A 467 -2.73 -8.58 -32.06
N GLU A 468 -3.80 -9.00 -32.72
CA GLU A 468 -4.07 -10.40 -33.05
C GLU A 468 -4.79 -10.54 -34.41
N PRO A 469 -4.69 -11.69 -35.10
CA PRO A 469 -5.56 -12.03 -36.21
C PRO A 469 -7.03 -12.02 -35.81
N VAL A 470 -7.85 -11.26 -36.54
CA VAL A 470 -9.31 -11.28 -36.41
C VAL A 470 -9.96 -11.43 -37.78
N TYR A 471 -10.87 -12.39 -37.90
CA TYR A 471 -11.62 -12.70 -39.12
C TYR A 471 -12.86 -11.81 -39.27
N ALA A 472 -13.04 -11.25 -40.45
CA ALA A 472 -14.29 -10.62 -40.87
C ALA A 472 -15.22 -11.64 -41.53
N THR A 473 -16.50 -11.50 -41.20
CA THR A 473 -17.57 -12.46 -41.49
C THR A 473 -18.61 -11.90 -42.46
N ALA A 474 -18.73 -10.57 -42.55
CA ALA A 474 -19.69 -9.90 -43.43
C ALA A 474 -19.09 -8.66 -44.12
N SER A 475 -19.62 -8.36 -45.31
CA SER A 475 -19.23 -7.16 -46.07
C SER A 475 -19.44 -5.88 -45.25
N GLY A 476 -18.50 -4.94 -45.36
CA GLY A 476 -18.46 -3.72 -44.54
C GLY A 476 -17.74 -3.86 -43.20
N GLN A 477 -17.39 -5.08 -42.76
CA GLN A 477 -16.48 -5.27 -41.63
C GLN A 477 -15.01 -5.03 -42.06
N PRO A 478 -14.13 -4.60 -41.14
CA PRO A 478 -12.71 -4.41 -41.43
C PRO A 478 -12.04 -5.67 -41.99
N CYS A 479 -11.32 -5.54 -43.11
CA CYS A 479 -10.60 -6.65 -43.76
C CYS A 479 -11.48 -7.80 -44.32
N TYR A 480 -12.78 -7.56 -44.57
CA TYR A 480 -13.64 -8.54 -45.22
C TYR A 480 -13.15 -8.95 -46.62
N ASN A 481 -13.16 -10.25 -46.89
CA ASN A 481 -12.92 -10.88 -48.18
C ASN A 481 -14.00 -11.94 -48.46
N THR A 482 -14.34 -12.18 -49.72
CA THR A 482 -15.27 -13.27 -50.10
C THR A 482 -14.70 -14.67 -49.82
N THR A 483 -13.38 -14.80 -49.70
CA THR A 483 -12.69 -16.03 -49.32
C THR A 483 -12.32 -15.97 -47.83
N PHE A 484 -12.94 -16.81 -46.99
CA PHE A 484 -12.80 -16.73 -45.52
C PHE A 484 -11.34 -16.77 -45.04
N SER A 485 -10.51 -17.68 -45.56
CA SER A 485 -9.07 -17.79 -45.22
C SER A 485 -8.24 -16.56 -45.58
N SER A 486 -8.79 -15.61 -46.35
CA SER A 486 -8.22 -14.30 -46.69
C SER A 486 -9.04 -13.12 -46.13
N SER A 487 -10.06 -13.39 -45.33
CA SER A 487 -11.01 -12.43 -44.75
C SER A 487 -10.61 -12.11 -43.30
N TRP A 488 -9.36 -11.71 -43.08
CA TRP A 488 -8.82 -11.40 -41.76
C TRP A 488 -7.69 -10.38 -41.86
N CYS A 489 -7.35 -9.76 -40.73
CA CYS A 489 -6.11 -9.00 -40.57
C CYS A 489 -5.71 -8.86 -39.10
N GLN A 490 -4.54 -8.28 -38.86
CA GLN A 490 -4.09 -7.85 -37.54
C GLN A 490 -4.97 -6.71 -37.03
N GLN A 491 -5.85 -7.00 -36.08
CA GLN A 491 -6.60 -6.01 -35.34
C GLN A 491 -5.92 -5.73 -33.99
N ALA A 492 -6.05 -4.51 -33.48
CA ALA A 492 -5.73 -4.28 -32.07
C ALA A 492 -6.84 -4.86 -31.20
N TYR A 493 -6.45 -5.65 -30.18
CA TYR A 493 -7.32 -5.97 -29.06
C TYR A 493 -7.04 -5.04 -27.86
N ARG A 494 -5.85 -4.43 -27.78
CA ARG A 494 -5.50 -3.51 -26.69
C ARG A 494 -4.56 -2.39 -27.10
N TRP A 495 -4.91 -1.17 -26.67
CA TRP A 495 -4.09 0.03 -26.72
C TRP A 495 -3.73 0.41 -25.29
N ASN A 496 -2.49 0.21 -24.88
CA ASN A 496 -2.01 0.66 -23.57
C ASN A 496 -1.73 2.18 -23.62
N LEU A 497 -1.88 2.86 -22.48
CA LEU A 497 -1.51 4.27 -22.34
C LEU A 497 -0.02 4.44 -22.66
N ASP A 498 0.33 5.30 -23.61
CA ASP A 498 1.72 5.49 -24.02
C ASP A 498 2.23 6.91 -24.01
N TYR A 499 1.34 7.90 -24.03
CA TYR A 499 1.71 9.30 -23.91
C TYR A 499 0.66 10.10 -23.14
N VAL A 500 1.13 11.01 -22.29
CA VAL A 500 0.28 11.94 -21.51
C VAL A 500 0.86 13.33 -21.64
N VAL A 501 0.01 14.30 -21.97
CA VAL A 501 0.37 15.71 -22.10
C VAL A 501 -0.60 16.54 -21.28
N ASP A 502 -0.09 17.50 -20.52
CA ASP A 502 -0.92 18.45 -19.77
C ASP A 502 -1.01 19.83 -20.41
N THR A 503 -1.82 20.71 -19.81
CA THR A 503 -2.07 22.08 -20.30
C THR A 503 -0.86 23.02 -20.24
N HIS A 504 0.25 22.60 -19.61
CA HIS A 504 1.53 23.30 -19.59
C HIS A 504 2.53 22.72 -20.60
N SER A 505 2.12 21.72 -21.39
CA SER A 505 2.94 20.92 -22.29
C SER A 505 4.02 20.08 -21.58
N ASP A 506 3.81 19.71 -20.31
CA ASP A 506 4.62 18.71 -19.62
C ASP A 506 4.14 17.29 -19.97
N ALA A 507 5.10 16.39 -20.15
CA ALA A 507 4.87 15.10 -20.79
C ALA A 507 5.38 13.90 -19.97
N ILE A 508 4.62 12.81 -20.04
CA ILE A 508 5.00 11.46 -19.59
C ILE A 508 4.88 10.51 -20.79
N SER A 509 5.85 9.62 -20.98
CA SER A 509 5.78 8.54 -21.97
C SER A 509 6.00 7.16 -21.32
N TYR A 510 5.22 6.17 -21.74
CA TYR A 510 5.22 4.80 -21.22
C TYR A 510 5.66 3.84 -22.33
N TRP A 511 6.54 2.90 -22.00
CA TRP A 511 7.24 2.07 -23.00
C TRP A 511 7.17 0.61 -22.60
N TYR A 512 6.90 -0.25 -23.58
CA TYR A 512 6.51 -1.63 -23.38
C TYR A 512 7.46 -2.62 -24.07
N SER A 513 7.57 -3.80 -23.47
CA SER A 513 8.05 -5.00 -24.14
C SER A 513 6.84 -5.90 -24.43
N THR A 514 6.69 -6.29 -25.68
CA THR A 514 5.62 -7.17 -26.16
C THR A 514 6.08 -8.62 -26.20
N GLU A 515 5.17 -9.55 -25.97
CA GLU A 515 5.42 -10.98 -26.09
C GLU A 515 4.68 -11.52 -27.31
N THR A 516 5.43 -11.98 -28.31
CA THR A 516 4.87 -12.55 -29.54
C THR A 516 4.61 -14.04 -29.37
N ASN A 517 3.47 -14.51 -29.87
CA ASN A 517 3.18 -15.93 -30.04
C ASN A 517 2.56 -16.18 -31.44
N TYR A 518 2.35 -17.44 -31.80
CA TYR A 518 1.79 -17.86 -33.09
C TYR A 518 0.77 -18.96 -32.86
N TYR A 519 -0.25 -19.07 -33.72
CA TYR A 519 -1.19 -20.19 -33.68
C TYR A 519 -1.65 -20.59 -35.09
N ALA A 520 -2.24 -21.78 -35.23
CA ALA A 520 -2.76 -22.26 -36.51
C ALA A 520 -4.20 -21.74 -36.71
N MET A 521 -4.35 -20.76 -37.60
CA MET A 521 -5.63 -20.09 -37.90
C MET A 521 -6.51 -20.95 -38.83
N ASP A 522 -7.81 -20.68 -38.88
CA ASP A 522 -8.78 -21.32 -39.80
C ASP A 522 -8.74 -22.86 -39.74
N GLN A 523 -8.69 -23.40 -38.52
CA GLN A 523 -8.52 -24.84 -38.22
C GLN A 523 -7.28 -25.50 -38.86
N GLY A 524 -6.27 -24.72 -39.25
CA GLY A 524 -5.02 -25.21 -39.81
C GLY A 524 -4.22 -26.11 -38.87
N THR A 525 -3.28 -26.85 -39.43
CA THR A 525 -2.34 -27.73 -38.68
C THR A 525 -0.95 -27.11 -38.49
N THR A 526 -0.71 -25.91 -39.06
CA THR A 526 0.56 -25.18 -38.96
C THR A 526 0.31 -23.70 -38.70
N ALA A 527 1.20 -23.06 -37.94
CA ALA A 527 1.15 -21.64 -37.66
C ALA A 527 2.04 -20.87 -38.67
N PRO A 528 1.48 -20.13 -39.64
CA PRO A 528 2.27 -19.31 -40.56
C PRO A 528 2.83 -18.07 -39.85
N ALA A 529 3.93 -17.50 -40.33
CA ALA A 529 4.48 -16.27 -39.75
C ALA A 529 3.48 -15.08 -39.71
N ALA A 530 2.46 -15.10 -40.57
CA ALA A 530 1.37 -14.12 -40.59
C ALA A 530 0.43 -14.21 -39.37
N SER A 531 0.36 -15.36 -38.69
CA SER A 531 -0.44 -15.56 -37.46
C SER A 531 0.26 -15.11 -36.17
N ALA A 532 1.38 -14.38 -36.30
CA ALA A 532 2.01 -13.69 -35.19
C ALA A 532 0.99 -12.82 -34.45
N TYR A 533 0.84 -13.00 -33.15
CA TYR A 533 0.01 -12.15 -32.31
C TYR A 533 0.76 -11.75 -31.05
N THR A 534 0.34 -10.66 -30.44
CA THR A 534 0.84 -10.23 -29.14
C THR A 534 0.08 -11.01 -28.09
N ARG A 535 0.69 -12.00 -27.43
CA ARG A 535 0.02 -12.74 -26.33
C ARG A 535 -0.16 -11.89 -25.06
N GLY A 536 0.55 -10.77 -25.01
CA GLY A 536 0.57 -9.81 -23.90
C GLY A 536 1.86 -9.01 -23.90
N GLY A 537 2.17 -8.39 -22.77
CA GLY A 537 3.41 -7.64 -22.58
C GLY A 537 3.47 -6.97 -21.23
N TYR A 538 4.55 -6.23 -21.00
CA TYR A 538 4.77 -5.50 -19.75
C TYR A 538 5.37 -4.12 -20.00
N LEU A 539 5.06 -3.20 -19.09
CA LEU A 539 5.68 -1.89 -19.00
C LEU A 539 7.17 -2.08 -18.65
N ARG A 540 8.06 -1.56 -19.49
CA ARG A 540 9.52 -1.57 -19.32
C ARG A 540 10.06 -0.26 -18.73
N GLN A 541 9.43 0.87 -19.06
CA GLN A 541 9.98 2.19 -18.73
C GLN A 541 8.85 3.24 -18.68
N ILE A 542 8.94 4.19 -17.75
CA ILE A 542 8.20 5.45 -17.78
C ILE A 542 9.20 6.60 -17.77
N LYS A 543 9.16 7.49 -18.75
CA LYS A 543 9.96 8.74 -18.79
C LYS A 543 9.04 9.92 -18.47
N TYR A 544 9.48 10.84 -17.63
CA TYR A 544 8.68 11.99 -17.21
C TYR A 544 9.54 13.23 -16.92
N GLY A 545 8.88 14.39 -16.80
CA GLY A 545 9.57 15.69 -16.76
C GLY A 545 10.24 16.05 -18.09
N GLN A 546 9.67 15.58 -19.20
CA GLN A 546 10.00 16.04 -20.56
C GLN A 546 8.93 17.04 -21.03
N ARG A 547 9.22 17.81 -22.08
CA ARG A 547 8.20 18.64 -22.76
C ARG A 547 7.53 17.86 -23.90
N ALA A 548 6.31 18.27 -24.25
CA ALA A 548 5.60 17.74 -25.41
C ALA A 548 6.44 17.89 -26.70
N GLY A 549 6.45 16.87 -27.55
CA GLY A 549 7.29 16.83 -28.75
C GLY A 549 8.80 16.68 -28.54
N GLN A 550 9.30 16.53 -27.30
CA GLN A 550 10.75 16.43 -26.99
C GLN A 550 11.16 15.07 -26.42
N VAL A 551 10.30 14.05 -26.59
CA VAL A 551 10.44 12.71 -25.97
C VAL A 551 11.71 11.96 -26.41
N TYR A 552 12.13 12.18 -27.66
CA TYR A 552 13.28 11.54 -28.30
C TYR A 552 14.54 12.41 -28.26
N THR A 553 14.38 13.74 -28.23
CA THR A 553 15.45 14.73 -28.36
C THR A 553 16.05 15.18 -27.01
N THR A 554 15.39 14.92 -25.89
CA THR A 554 15.84 15.37 -24.56
C THR A 554 15.89 14.24 -23.54
N THR A 555 16.93 14.23 -22.71
CA THR A 555 17.00 13.33 -21.54
C THR A 555 15.86 13.66 -20.57
N PRO A 556 15.07 12.68 -20.09
CA PRO A 556 14.02 12.95 -19.12
C PRO A 556 14.59 13.37 -17.76
N ALA A 557 13.88 14.25 -17.05
CA ALA A 557 14.26 14.65 -15.69
C ALA A 557 14.01 13.54 -14.66
N GLY A 558 13.13 12.57 -14.96
CA GLY A 558 12.92 11.38 -14.16
C GLY A 558 12.56 10.16 -15.00
N GLU A 559 12.97 8.98 -14.54
CA GLU A 559 12.63 7.69 -15.12
C GLU A 559 12.17 6.70 -14.04
N VAL A 560 11.27 5.79 -14.41
CA VAL A 560 11.00 4.54 -13.68
C VAL A 560 11.24 3.38 -14.64
N SER A 561 12.30 2.60 -14.40
CA SER A 561 12.65 1.41 -15.19
C SER A 561 12.10 0.14 -14.53
N PHE A 562 11.57 -0.79 -15.32
CA PHE A 562 10.98 -2.03 -14.89
C PHE A 562 11.73 -3.21 -15.51
N THR A 563 12.46 -3.96 -14.68
CA THR A 563 13.19 -5.17 -15.10
C THR A 563 12.33 -6.39 -14.84
N VAL A 564 12.04 -7.16 -15.89
CA VAL A 564 11.30 -8.43 -15.80
C VAL A 564 12.21 -9.56 -16.25
N ASN A 565 12.36 -10.58 -15.39
CA ASN A 565 13.00 -11.86 -15.72
C ASN A 565 11.92 -12.93 -15.86
N GLY A 566 12.18 -13.95 -16.67
CA GLY A 566 11.28 -15.09 -16.79
C GLY A 566 11.36 -16.03 -15.59
N ARG A 567 10.27 -16.75 -15.30
CA ARG A 567 10.18 -17.68 -14.16
C ARG A 567 10.87 -19.00 -14.49
N CYS A 568 11.79 -19.44 -13.63
CA CYS A 568 12.53 -20.68 -13.80
C CYS A 568 12.88 -21.30 -12.45
N ASP A 569 13.08 -22.62 -12.41
CA ASP A 569 13.50 -23.36 -11.20
C ASP A 569 14.98 -23.14 -10.82
N THR A 570 15.80 -22.75 -11.80
CA THR A 570 17.27 -22.61 -11.72
C THR A 570 17.74 -21.28 -11.14
N SER A 571 16.86 -20.31 -10.90
CA SER A 571 17.22 -18.99 -10.37
C SER A 571 16.11 -18.37 -9.52
N ALA A 572 16.42 -18.09 -8.25
CA ALA A 572 15.52 -17.39 -7.31
C ALA A 572 15.21 -15.93 -7.71
N THR A 573 15.90 -15.39 -8.72
CA THR A 573 15.65 -14.06 -9.31
C THR A 573 15.16 -14.13 -10.75
N GLY A 574 14.78 -15.33 -11.23
CA GLY A 574 14.38 -15.59 -12.61
C GLY A 574 15.55 -15.72 -13.59
N CYS A 575 15.22 -16.11 -14.83
CA CYS A 575 16.13 -16.41 -15.92
C CYS A 575 15.88 -15.51 -17.14
N ALA A 576 16.87 -15.37 -18.02
CA ALA A 576 16.69 -14.71 -19.31
C ALA A 576 15.88 -15.61 -20.28
N THR A 577 14.72 -15.14 -20.73
CA THR A 577 13.84 -15.87 -21.67
C THR A 577 14.43 -16.01 -23.07
N SER A 578 15.44 -15.19 -23.42
CA SER A 578 16.16 -15.25 -24.70
C SER A 578 16.97 -16.53 -24.93
N GLY A 579 17.07 -17.41 -23.92
CA GLY A 579 17.76 -18.70 -23.99
C GLY A 579 16.83 -19.92 -24.07
N ILE A 580 15.52 -19.75 -24.24
CA ILE A 580 14.57 -20.89 -24.31
C ILE A 580 14.67 -21.57 -25.69
N SER A 581 15.66 -22.45 -25.83
CA SER A 581 15.87 -23.27 -27.03
C SER A 581 15.95 -24.76 -26.69
N GLY A 582 14.85 -25.49 -26.92
CA GLY A 582 14.84 -26.96 -26.95
C GLY A 582 14.72 -27.71 -25.61
N SER A 583 14.96 -27.06 -24.47
CA SER A 583 14.75 -27.67 -23.14
C SER A 583 13.95 -26.75 -22.22
N THR A 584 12.66 -27.03 -22.06
CA THR A 584 11.76 -26.25 -21.18
C THR A 584 11.63 -26.85 -19.78
N SER A 585 12.37 -27.91 -19.45
CA SER A 585 12.26 -28.62 -18.15
C SER A 585 12.54 -27.74 -16.92
N SER A 586 13.20 -26.59 -17.10
CA SER A 586 13.48 -25.58 -16.07
C SER A 586 12.49 -24.41 -16.05
N TRP A 587 11.44 -24.46 -16.87
CA TRP A 587 10.48 -23.40 -17.14
C TRP A 587 9.06 -23.94 -16.85
N PRO A 588 8.54 -23.79 -15.62
CA PRO A 588 7.25 -24.39 -15.24
C PRO A 588 6.05 -23.82 -15.99
N ASP A 589 6.23 -22.71 -16.71
CA ASP A 589 5.22 -22.00 -17.50
C ASP A 589 5.38 -22.23 -19.03
N VAL A 590 6.20 -23.19 -19.49
CA VAL A 590 6.53 -23.43 -20.92
C VAL A 590 6.59 -24.91 -21.33
#